data_AF-A0A401U5G1-F1
#
_entry.id   AF-A0A401U5G1-F1
#
_cell.length_a   1.000
_cell.length_b   1.000
_cell.length_c   1.000
_cell.angle_alpha   90.00
_cell.angle_beta   90.00
_cell.angle_gamma   90.00
#
_symmetry.space_group_name_H-M   'P 1'
#
loop_
_entity.id
_entity.type
_entity.pdbx_description
1 polymer ?
#
loop_
_entity_poly.entity_id
_entity_poly.type
_entity_poly.pdbx_seq_one_letter_code
_entity_poly.pdbx_strand_id
1 'polypeptide(L)'
;MLSKTRYRRHLIFLSIILLGGLLIYCQQTDKATSQEFIVQRLYNSRSAKDTVQIVINWTDISSRFSGAEKTRFTVKDLNFGKTFEAKVVDTDADKVPEQLVFDYVFASNEPIFAFTLSSGGGNALYLSETASTNERLKITWLKSYTDYIKDNPVDSWSDKIIESTLQLYPDPVDFPIYAPDRWNYEYGFFLNATFVRYQETKNERYLDYIKQWVNRFIDENGKLDSIQYRPDEYKLDDILPGRILLSLYELTKEEKYKNAANQLKAQLLTQPKTNEGGYWHKLVYPSQMWLDGIYMADVFSLQYAQTFNEPALVEEAIHQIKLISKYTTDSTTGLMYHGWDESKNKVWADSVKGTSPEFWGRAVGWYMMALVESIEYIPVDHPDRKALIKLFQDLSASVKKYQDTSNRLWYQVLDKGNREGNWIETSCSAMFTYAFAKGNRLGLLDAAYLKAAQEAYQSLIKDYVVFDDEGILYLNRTVKIGTLNPKGSKGDFDYYISTECRINDYKGLAALLYASLELDKVKTN
;
A
#
# COMPACT_ATOMS: atom_id res chain seq x y z
N MET A 1 47.07 -59.97 18.40
CA MET A 1 46.34 -61.18 17.99
C MET A 1 46.11 -61.13 16.48
N LEU A 2 46.79 -62.03 15.74
CA LEU A 2 46.49 -62.67 14.44
C LEU A 2 45.41 -62.01 13.55
N SER A 3 45.72 -61.34 12.44
CA SER A 3 46.09 -61.83 11.07
C SER A 3 44.97 -62.51 10.27
N LYS A 4 44.67 -61.98 9.06
CA LYS A 4 44.60 -62.67 7.72
C LYS A 4 43.68 -61.89 6.75
N THR A 5 44.20 -61.17 5.73
CA THR A 5 44.46 -61.59 4.30
C THR A 5 43.17 -61.85 3.48
N ARG A 6 42.99 -61.52 2.19
CA ARG A 6 43.83 -61.06 1.05
C ARG A 6 42.90 -60.84 -0.17
N TYR A 7 43.13 -59.77 -0.99
CA TYR A 7 43.28 -59.73 -2.47
C TYR A 7 42.12 -60.24 -3.40
N ARG A 8 41.77 -59.72 -4.59
CA ARG A 8 42.50 -59.20 -5.80
C ARG A 8 41.47 -58.49 -6.75
N ARG A 9 41.78 -57.34 -7.38
CA ARG A 9 42.09 -57.06 -8.83
C ARG A 9 40.97 -57.42 -9.86
N HIS A 10 40.67 -56.73 -10.96
CA HIS A 10 41.09 -55.51 -11.72
C HIS A 10 40.11 -55.40 -12.93
N LEU A 11 39.83 -54.20 -13.46
CA LEU A 11 39.61 -53.84 -14.90
C LEU A 11 39.11 -52.37 -14.95
N ILE A 12 39.95 -51.36 -15.17
CA ILE A 12 40.38 -50.72 -16.45
C ILE A 12 39.19 -50.13 -17.25
N PHE A 13 39.11 -48.80 -17.37
CA PHE A 13 39.14 -48.04 -18.65
C PHE A 13 39.33 -46.52 -18.40
N LEU A 14 40.32 -45.95 -19.11
CA LEU A 14 40.58 -44.59 -19.67
C LEU A 14 39.63 -43.42 -19.30
N SER A 15 39.97 -42.11 -19.27
CA SER A 15 41.15 -41.22 -19.49
C SER A 15 40.64 -39.82 -19.02
N ILE A 16 41.32 -39.05 -18.16
CA ILE A 16 42.36 -38.05 -18.46
C ILE A 16 41.88 -36.86 -19.34
N ILE A 17 41.83 -35.67 -18.70
CA ILE A 17 42.35 -34.34 -19.16
C ILE A 17 41.41 -33.19 -19.62
N LEU A 18 41.46 -32.13 -18.79
CA LEU A 18 41.67 -30.69 -19.05
C LEU A 18 40.57 -29.74 -19.57
N LEU A 19 40.65 -28.54 -18.95
CA LEU A 19 40.25 -27.19 -19.37
C LEU A 19 38.75 -26.96 -19.57
N GLY A 20 38.16 -25.88 -19.05
CA GLY A 20 38.67 -24.53 -19.06
C GLY A 20 38.07 -23.81 -20.27
N GLY A 21 37.11 -22.92 -20.01
CA GLY A 21 36.60 -21.93 -20.97
C GLY A 21 35.59 -22.46 -21.98
N LEU A 22 34.33 -22.07 -21.80
CA LEU A 22 33.32 -21.79 -22.83
C LEU A 22 32.20 -21.03 -22.08
N LEU A 23 32.40 -19.78 -21.65
CA LEU A 23 32.11 -18.58 -22.45
C LEU A 23 31.96 -18.86 -23.95
N ILE A 24 30.82 -19.45 -24.32
CA ILE A 24 30.20 -19.14 -25.61
C ILE A 24 29.20 -18.02 -25.35
N TYR A 25 29.55 -16.88 -25.92
CA TYR A 25 28.63 -15.82 -26.28
C TYR A 25 27.58 -16.42 -27.22
N CYS A 26 26.40 -16.74 -26.70
CA CYS A 26 25.20 -16.90 -27.50
C CYS A 26 24.19 -15.89 -26.97
N GLN A 27 24.18 -14.71 -27.60
CA GLN A 27 23.07 -13.77 -27.48
C GLN A 27 21.84 -14.43 -28.12
N GLN A 28 21.13 -15.21 -27.32
CA GLN A 28 19.69 -15.40 -27.47
C GLN A 28 19.13 -15.23 -26.07
N THR A 29 18.67 -14.02 -25.79
CA THR A 29 17.85 -13.75 -24.61
C THR A 29 16.61 -14.63 -24.74
N ASP A 30 16.53 -15.70 -23.96
CA ASP A 30 15.26 -16.40 -23.77
C ASP A 30 14.29 -15.37 -23.20
N LYS A 31 13.41 -14.86 -24.06
CA LYS A 31 12.40 -13.88 -23.68
C LYS A 31 11.49 -14.48 -22.60
N ALA A 32 11.04 -13.66 -21.67
CA ALA A 32 10.31 -14.16 -20.50
C ALA A 32 9.00 -14.85 -20.92
N THR A 33 8.63 -15.91 -20.22
CA THR A 33 7.35 -16.60 -20.40
C THR A 33 6.15 -15.82 -19.85
N SER A 34 6.42 -14.69 -19.19
CA SER A 34 5.43 -13.85 -18.54
C SER A 34 5.92 -12.40 -18.47
N GLN A 35 5.04 -11.44 -18.74
CA GLN A 35 5.32 -10.00 -18.71
C GLN A 35 4.19 -9.27 -17.97
N GLU A 36 4.52 -8.25 -17.20
CA GLU A 36 3.53 -7.41 -16.52
C GLU A 36 3.29 -6.11 -17.30
N PHE A 37 2.05 -5.64 -17.27
CA PHE A 37 1.67 -4.36 -17.87
C PHE A 37 0.49 -3.77 -17.11
N ILE A 38 0.34 -2.45 -17.21
CA ILE A 38 -0.86 -1.75 -16.77
C ILE A 38 -1.70 -1.29 -17.95
N VAL A 39 -3.01 -1.21 -17.72
CA VAL A 39 -3.94 -0.48 -18.58
C VAL A 39 -4.46 0.70 -17.78
N GLN A 40 -4.12 1.90 -18.24
CA GLN A 40 -4.65 3.16 -17.73
C GLN A 40 -5.85 3.58 -18.58
N ARG A 41 -6.99 3.84 -17.95
CA ARG A 41 -8.13 4.50 -18.59
C ARG A 41 -7.83 5.98 -18.70
N LEU A 42 -8.00 6.57 -19.88
CA LEU A 42 -7.79 8.00 -20.16
C LEU A 42 -9.09 8.82 -20.08
N TYR A 43 -10.12 8.29 -19.41
CA TYR A 43 -11.44 8.88 -19.30
C TYR A 43 -12.08 8.58 -17.96
N ASN A 44 -12.94 9.49 -17.50
CA ASN A 44 -13.68 9.30 -16.26
C ASN A 44 -14.89 8.37 -16.50
N SER A 45 -14.82 7.14 -15.99
CA SER A 45 -15.98 6.27 -15.96
C SER A 45 -16.78 6.49 -14.68
N ARG A 46 -18.02 6.96 -14.82
CA ARG A 46 -19.00 6.98 -13.71
C ARG A 46 -19.57 5.58 -13.41
N SER A 47 -19.27 4.56 -14.24
CA SER A 47 -19.82 3.20 -14.14
C SER A 47 -18.72 2.16 -13.89
N ALA A 48 -18.89 1.37 -12.82
CA ALA A 48 -17.96 0.33 -12.39
C ALA A 48 -18.07 -0.99 -13.20
N LYS A 49 -18.51 -0.94 -14.46
CA LYS A 49 -18.77 -2.11 -15.33
C LYS A 49 -18.61 -1.81 -16.82
N ASP A 50 -17.71 -0.90 -17.17
CA ASP A 50 -17.45 -0.60 -18.58
C ASP A 50 -16.76 -1.81 -19.23
N THR A 51 -17.31 -2.27 -20.36
CA THR A 51 -16.77 -3.39 -21.13
C THR A 51 -15.96 -2.82 -22.27
N VAL A 52 -14.69 -3.21 -22.34
CA VAL A 52 -13.78 -2.80 -23.40
C VAL A 52 -13.12 -4.02 -24.02
N GLN A 53 -12.73 -3.88 -25.28
CA GLN A 53 -11.73 -4.74 -25.88
C GLN A 53 -10.37 -4.07 -25.72
N ILE A 54 -9.43 -4.76 -25.10
CA ILE A 54 -8.04 -4.30 -24.97
C ILE A 54 -7.28 -4.87 -26.15
N VAL A 55 -6.61 -3.99 -26.90
CA VAL A 55 -5.87 -4.31 -28.12
C VAL A 55 -4.41 -3.98 -27.90
N ILE A 56 -3.53 -4.97 -28.08
CA ILE A 56 -2.09 -4.83 -28.00
C ILE A 56 -1.50 -5.06 -29.39
N ASN A 57 -0.60 -4.18 -29.84
CA ASN A 57 0.06 -4.32 -31.13
C ASN A 57 0.94 -5.57 -31.16
N TRP A 58 0.90 -6.35 -32.24
CA TRP A 58 1.69 -7.57 -32.35
C TRP A 58 3.20 -7.34 -32.32
N THR A 59 3.67 -6.18 -32.78
CA THR A 59 5.10 -5.84 -32.70
C THR A 59 5.58 -5.76 -31.24
N ASP A 60 4.74 -5.25 -30.33
CA ASP A 60 5.03 -5.23 -28.89
C ASP A 60 5.07 -6.66 -28.32
N ILE A 61 4.14 -7.52 -28.72
CA ILE A 61 4.08 -8.93 -28.29
C ILE A 61 5.29 -9.72 -28.80
N SER A 62 5.52 -9.72 -30.11
CA SER A 62 6.62 -10.46 -30.75
C SER A 62 8.00 -9.98 -30.31
N SER A 63 8.15 -8.69 -29.93
CA SER A 63 9.38 -8.19 -29.32
C SER A 63 9.61 -8.75 -27.91
N ARG A 64 8.56 -9.11 -27.16
CA ARG A 64 8.60 -9.55 -25.76
C ARG A 64 8.48 -11.06 -25.52
N PHE A 65 7.97 -11.82 -26.48
CA PHE A 65 7.79 -13.27 -26.37
C PHE A 65 8.43 -13.99 -27.55
N SER A 66 9.24 -15.01 -27.26
CA SER A 66 9.87 -15.84 -28.30
C SER A 66 8.85 -16.82 -28.87
N GLY A 67 8.76 -16.92 -30.19
CA GLY A 67 7.81 -17.84 -30.85
C GLY A 67 6.34 -17.45 -30.67
N ALA A 68 6.04 -16.16 -30.49
CA ALA A 68 4.71 -15.64 -30.20
C ALA A 68 3.65 -16.13 -31.20
N GLU A 69 4.01 -16.26 -32.48
CA GLU A 69 3.16 -16.69 -33.59
C GLU A 69 2.57 -18.10 -33.45
N LYS A 70 3.16 -18.94 -32.60
CA LYS A 70 2.71 -20.32 -32.35
C LYS A 70 2.29 -20.55 -30.90
N THR A 71 2.05 -19.47 -30.16
CA THR A 71 1.87 -19.52 -28.72
C THR A 71 0.45 -19.12 -28.34
N ARG A 72 -0.13 -19.84 -27.38
CA ARG A 72 -1.35 -19.43 -26.71
C ARG A 72 -1.04 -18.40 -25.63
N PHE A 73 -1.79 -17.31 -25.59
CA PHE A 73 -1.62 -16.26 -24.59
C PHE A 73 -2.74 -16.27 -23.55
N THR A 74 -2.35 -16.07 -22.29
CA THR A 74 -3.27 -15.97 -21.16
C THR A 74 -3.01 -14.66 -20.42
N VAL A 75 -4.07 -13.92 -20.13
CA VAL A 75 -4.01 -12.66 -19.38
C VAL A 75 -4.57 -12.90 -17.99
N LYS A 76 -3.83 -12.49 -16.96
CA LYS A 76 -4.29 -12.49 -15.58
C LYS A 76 -4.44 -11.05 -15.08
N ASP A 77 -5.63 -10.70 -14.62
CA ASP A 77 -5.92 -9.49 -13.86
C ASP A 77 -5.34 -9.64 -12.46
N LEU A 78 -4.38 -8.79 -12.10
CA LEU A 78 -3.71 -8.80 -10.81
C LEU A 78 -4.52 -8.12 -9.70
N ASN A 79 -5.55 -7.37 -10.05
CA ASN A 79 -6.42 -6.72 -9.09
C ASN A 79 -7.43 -7.68 -8.46
N PHE A 80 -7.95 -8.62 -9.26
CA PHE A 80 -8.98 -9.58 -8.83
C PHE A 80 -8.60 -11.05 -9.03
N GLY A 81 -7.42 -11.34 -9.58
CA GLY A 81 -6.93 -12.71 -9.82
C GLY A 81 -7.63 -13.45 -10.97
N LYS A 82 -8.49 -12.77 -11.74
CA LYS A 82 -9.22 -13.36 -12.85
C LYS A 82 -8.30 -13.63 -14.03
N THR A 83 -8.52 -14.74 -14.72
CA THR A 83 -7.73 -15.16 -15.87
C THR A 83 -8.61 -15.23 -17.12
N PHE A 84 -8.08 -14.74 -18.24
CA PHE A 84 -8.76 -14.61 -19.52
C PHE A 84 -7.84 -15.15 -20.62
N GLU A 85 -8.44 -15.66 -21.70
CA GLU A 85 -7.68 -16.04 -22.88
C GLU A 85 -7.58 -14.85 -23.83
N ALA A 86 -6.36 -14.57 -24.29
CA ALA A 86 -6.14 -13.59 -25.33
C ALA A 86 -6.16 -14.26 -26.70
N LYS A 87 -6.69 -13.53 -27.69
CA LYS A 87 -6.87 -14.00 -29.06
C LYS A 87 -5.90 -13.25 -29.97
N VAL A 88 -5.29 -13.98 -30.89
CA VAL A 88 -4.43 -13.40 -31.93
C VAL A 88 -5.33 -13.01 -33.10
N VAL A 89 -5.18 -11.77 -33.56
CA VAL A 89 -6.01 -11.21 -34.64
C VAL A 89 -5.15 -10.98 -35.87
N ASP A 90 -5.70 -11.40 -37.00
CA ASP A 90 -5.21 -11.19 -38.36
C ASP A 90 -6.34 -10.44 -39.10
N THR A 91 -6.16 -9.14 -39.35
CA THR A 91 -7.24 -8.28 -39.82
C THR A 91 -7.46 -8.33 -41.34
N ASP A 92 -6.49 -8.85 -42.10
CA ASP A 92 -6.55 -8.94 -43.57
C ASP A 92 -6.55 -10.38 -44.11
N ALA A 93 -6.50 -11.37 -43.22
CA ALA A 93 -6.53 -12.81 -43.49
C ALA A 93 -5.30 -13.33 -44.27
N ASP A 94 -4.15 -12.64 -44.17
CA ASP A 94 -2.89 -13.05 -44.81
C ASP A 94 -2.10 -14.12 -44.00
N LYS A 95 -2.62 -14.51 -42.82
CA LYS A 95 -2.02 -15.41 -41.82
C LYS A 95 -0.83 -14.83 -41.08
N VAL A 96 -0.70 -13.51 -41.05
CA VAL A 96 0.28 -12.79 -40.24
C VAL A 96 -0.46 -12.18 -39.04
N PRO A 97 -0.04 -12.52 -37.80
CA PRO A 97 -0.58 -11.86 -36.62
C PRO A 97 -0.30 -10.35 -36.62
N GLU A 98 -1.33 -9.55 -36.32
CA GLU A 98 -1.23 -8.09 -36.28
C GLU A 98 -1.56 -7.50 -34.91
N GLN A 99 -2.43 -8.18 -34.14
CA GLN A 99 -2.84 -7.75 -32.82
C GLN A 99 -3.06 -8.92 -31.86
N LEU A 100 -2.98 -8.62 -30.56
CA LEU A 100 -3.45 -9.49 -29.50
C LEU A 100 -4.59 -8.79 -28.76
N VAL A 101 -5.75 -9.45 -28.65
CA VAL A 101 -6.95 -8.85 -28.06
C VAL A 101 -7.54 -9.70 -26.94
N PHE A 102 -8.15 -9.04 -25.97
CA PHE A 102 -8.99 -9.68 -24.97
C PHE A 102 -10.08 -8.73 -24.49
N ASP A 103 -11.25 -9.27 -24.20
CA ASP A 103 -12.35 -8.51 -23.65
C ASP A 103 -12.20 -8.40 -22.13
N TYR A 104 -12.44 -7.22 -21.59
CA TYR A 104 -12.34 -6.97 -20.16
C TYR A 104 -13.49 -6.09 -19.67
N VAL A 105 -14.01 -6.44 -18.50
CA VAL A 105 -15.02 -5.66 -17.80
C VAL A 105 -14.35 -5.02 -16.59
N PHE A 106 -14.16 -3.71 -16.62
CA PHE A 106 -13.61 -2.99 -15.48
C PHE A 106 -14.54 -3.16 -14.28
N ALA A 107 -14.03 -3.75 -13.20
CA ALA A 107 -14.82 -4.04 -12.00
C ALA A 107 -14.88 -2.86 -11.02
N SER A 108 -14.24 -1.73 -11.33
CA SER A 108 -14.18 -0.55 -10.47
C SER A 108 -14.00 0.74 -11.28
N ASN A 109 -14.10 1.87 -10.57
CA ASN A 109 -13.79 3.19 -11.12
C ASN A 109 -12.29 3.51 -11.01
N GLU A 110 -11.42 2.52 -10.75
CA GLU A 110 -9.98 2.74 -10.69
C GLU A 110 -9.36 3.07 -12.03
N PRO A 111 -8.33 3.90 -12.06
CA PRO A 111 -7.81 4.37 -13.32
C PRO A 111 -6.80 3.44 -13.95
N ILE A 112 -6.15 2.63 -13.14
CA ILE A 112 -5.03 1.78 -13.54
C ILE A 112 -5.35 0.36 -13.08
N PHE A 113 -5.29 -0.59 -14.01
CA PHE A 113 -5.44 -2.01 -13.75
C PHE A 113 -4.15 -2.72 -14.16
N ALA A 114 -3.66 -3.61 -13.32
CA ALA A 114 -2.43 -4.35 -13.55
C ALA A 114 -2.75 -5.75 -14.06
N PHE A 115 -1.95 -6.20 -15.03
CA PHE A 115 -2.12 -7.46 -15.70
C PHE A 115 -0.79 -8.19 -15.85
N THR A 116 -0.87 -9.51 -15.94
CA THR A 116 0.21 -10.34 -16.43
C THR A 116 -0.22 -10.98 -17.73
N LEU A 117 0.60 -10.89 -18.77
CA LEU A 117 0.48 -11.66 -20.00
C LEU A 117 1.46 -12.83 -19.96
N SER A 118 0.98 -14.06 -20.09
CA SER A 118 1.81 -15.26 -20.11
C SER A 118 1.68 -16.01 -21.43
N SER A 119 2.81 -16.50 -21.93
CA SER A 119 2.91 -17.39 -23.08
C SER A 119 2.85 -18.85 -22.63
N GLY A 120 1.92 -19.64 -23.19
CA GLY A 120 1.75 -21.06 -22.90
C GLY A 120 1.89 -21.95 -24.14
N GLY A 121 1.99 -23.26 -23.92
CA GLY A 121 2.01 -24.25 -25.00
C GLY A 121 0.65 -24.38 -25.71
N GLY A 122 0.68 -24.58 -27.02
CA GLY A 122 -0.51 -24.79 -27.87
C GLY A 122 -0.67 -23.72 -28.95
N ASN A 123 -1.57 -23.97 -29.90
CA ASN A 123 -1.78 -23.08 -31.04
C ASN A 123 -2.52 -21.80 -30.62
N ALA A 124 -2.08 -20.66 -31.17
CA ALA A 124 -2.78 -19.38 -31.03
C ALA A 124 -4.23 -19.49 -31.52
N LEU A 125 -5.14 -18.79 -30.81
CA LEU A 125 -6.53 -18.64 -31.23
C LEU A 125 -6.59 -17.49 -32.24
N TYR A 126 -6.73 -17.81 -33.52
CA TYR A 126 -6.80 -16.82 -34.60
C TYR A 126 -8.24 -16.34 -34.80
N LEU A 127 -8.43 -15.02 -34.82
CA LEU A 127 -9.66 -14.37 -35.27
C LEU A 127 -9.39 -13.59 -36.57
N SER A 128 -10.25 -13.78 -37.57
CA SER A 128 -10.32 -12.94 -38.77
C SER A 128 -11.34 -11.83 -38.56
N GLU A 129 -11.07 -10.93 -37.62
CA GLU A 129 -11.94 -9.80 -37.28
C GLU A 129 -11.12 -8.51 -37.21
N THR A 130 -11.75 -7.36 -37.44
CA THR A 130 -11.08 -6.07 -37.25
C THR A 130 -11.24 -5.63 -35.79
N ALA A 131 -10.12 -5.53 -35.07
CA ALA A 131 -10.08 -4.87 -33.76
C ALA A 131 -9.34 -3.53 -33.88
N SER A 132 -9.92 -2.49 -33.29
CA SER A 132 -9.36 -1.13 -33.33
C SER A 132 -8.79 -0.76 -31.96
N THR A 133 -7.61 -0.14 -31.97
CA THR A 133 -7.00 0.40 -30.75
C THR A 133 -7.93 1.41 -30.11
N ASN A 134 -8.21 1.24 -28.82
CA ASN A 134 -9.01 2.18 -28.05
C ASN A 134 -8.11 3.32 -27.56
N GLU A 135 -8.14 4.47 -28.23
CA GLU A 135 -7.36 5.68 -27.87
C GLU A 135 -7.63 6.18 -26.44
N ARG A 136 -8.72 5.73 -25.81
CA ARG A 136 -9.05 6.05 -24.42
C ARG A 136 -8.38 5.10 -23.42
N LEU A 137 -7.53 4.19 -23.86
CA LEU A 137 -6.74 3.29 -23.02
C LEU A 137 -5.25 3.46 -23.34
N LYS A 138 -4.42 3.58 -22.30
CA LYS A 138 -2.96 3.55 -22.43
C LYS A 138 -2.44 2.25 -21.82
N ILE A 139 -1.73 1.46 -22.61
CA ILE A 139 -1.01 0.27 -22.16
C ILE A 139 0.43 0.69 -21.83
N THR A 140 0.94 0.29 -20.67
CA THR A 140 2.33 0.54 -20.25
C THR A 140 2.93 -0.74 -19.73
N TRP A 141 4.05 -1.19 -20.31
CA TRP A 141 4.76 -2.39 -19.89
C TRP A 141 5.60 -2.12 -18.66
N LEU A 142 5.68 -3.10 -17.76
CA LEU A 142 6.41 -2.99 -16.50
C LEU A 142 7.65 -3.87 -16.51
N LYS A 143 8.71 -3.36 -15.91
CA LYS A 143 9.97 -4.03 -15.61
C LYS A 143 10.01 -4.39 -14.14
N SER A 144 10.57 -5.57 -13.85
CA SER A 144 10.87 -5.96 -12.47
C SER A 144 11.91 -5.01 -11.86
N TYR A 145 11.97 -4.94 -10.53
CA TYR A 145 13.05 -4.28 -9.82
C TYR A 145 14.44 -4.69 -10.34
N THR A 146 14.65 -5.99 -10.54
CA THR A 146 15.96 -6.55 -10.92
C THR A 146 16.37 -6.09 -12.32
N ASP A 147 15.42 -6.02 -13.25
CA ASP A 147 15.68 -5.59 -14.62
C ASP A 147 15.92 -4.08 -14.70
N TYR A 148 15.18 -3.29 -13.93
CA TYR A 148 15.31 -1.83 -13.95
C TYR A 148 16.61 -1.34 -13.29
N ILE A 149 16.91 -1.82 -12.07
CA ILE A 149 18.01 -1.30 -11.25
C ILE A 149 19.38 -1.60 -11.83
N LYS A 150 19.52 -2.67 -12.62
CA LYS A 150 20.79 -3.04 -13.27
C LYS A 150 21.40 -1.88 -14.07
N ASP A 151 20.55 -1.15 -14.79
CA ASP A 151 20.96 -0.05 -15.66
C ASP A 151 20.59 1.33 -15.06
N ASN A 152 19.76 1.36 -14.01
CA ASN A 152 19.20 2.58 -13.40
C ASN A 152 19.27 2.51 -11.86
N PRO A 153 20.44 2.67 -11.23
CA PRO A 153 20.54 2.66 -9.78
C PRO A 153 19.67 3.77 -9.15
N VAL A 154 19.03 3.46 -8.03
CA VAL A 154 18.20 4.42 -7.27
C VAL A 154 18.96 4.86 -6.03
N ASP A 155 19.36 6.13 -5.98
CA ASP A 155 20.12 6.71 -4.87
C ASP A 155 19.25 6.93 -3.63
N SER A 156 18.02 7.43 -3.82
CA SER A 156 17.04 7.64 -2.76
C SER A 156 15.68 7.09 -3.16
N TRP A 157 15.20 6.11 -2.39
CA TRP A 157 13.87 5.53 -2.59
C TRP A 157 12.76 6.51 -2.21
N SER A 158 12.96 7.34 -1.18
CA SER A 158 11.98 8.37 -0.82
C SER A 158 11.79 9.36 -1.96
N ASP A 159 12.87 9.82 -2.59
CA ASP A 159 12.78 10.73 -3.74
C ASP A 159 12.19 9.99 -4.94
N LYS A 160 12.60 8.74 -5.21
CA LYS A 160 12.05 7.97 -6.33
C LYS A 160 10.54 7.80 -6.24
N ILE A 161 10.01 7.53 -5.05
CA ILE A 161 8.56 7.40 -4.81
C ILE A 161 7.86 8.75 -5.08
N ILE A 162 8.35 9.84 -4.49
CA ILE A 162 7.76 11.17 -4.67
C ILE A 162 7.82 11.61 -6.14
N GLU A 163 8.99 11.54 -6.77
CA GLU A 163 9.19 11.96 -8.15
C GLU A 163 8.33 11.16 -9.14
N SER A 164 8.20 9.85 -8.94
CA SER A 164 7.34 9.01 -9.78
C SER A 164 5.87 9.43 -9.65
N THR A 165 5.42 9.73 -8.42
CA THR A 165 4.08 10.24 -8.17
C THR A 165 3.86 11.62 -8.80
N LEU A 166 4.81 12.54 -8.67
CA LEU A 166 4.71 13.87 -9.29
C LEU A 166 4.82 13.83 -10.81
N GLN A 167 5.49 12.83 -11.40
CA GLN A 167 5.52 12.64 -12.85
C GLN A 167 4.19 12.09 -13.38
N LEU A 168 3.54 11.20 -12.63
CA LEU A 168 2.20 10.72 -12.97
C LEU A 168 1.13 11.80 -12.81
N TYR A 169 1.30 12.68 -11.83
CA TYR A 169 0.35 13.73 -11.47
C TYR A 169 1.07 15.07 -11.30
N PRO A 170 1.53 15.70 -12.40
CA PRO A 170 2.33 16.93 -12.33
C PRO A 170 1.55 18.11 -11.75
N ASP A 171 0.24 18.15 -11.96
CA ASP A 171 -0.65 19.12 -11.34
C ASP A 171 -1.36 18.45 -10.13
N PRO A 172 -1.21 18.98 -8.90
CA PRO A 172 -1.95 18.49 -7.74
C PRO A 172 -3.46 18.65 -7.87
N VAL A 173 -3.93 19.43 -8.86
CA VAL A 173 -5.34 19.50 -9.25
C VAL A 173 -5.87 18.15 -9.67
N ASP A 174 -5.05 17.40 -10.37
CA ASP A 174 -5.41 16.11 -10.92
C ASP A 174 -4.85 14.98 -10.06
N PHE A 175 -4.75 15.20 -8.75
CA PHE A 175 -4.22 14.25 -7.78
C PHE A 175 -5.34 13.44 -7.13
N PRO A 176 -5.62 12.20 -7.58
CA PRO A 176 -5.35 11.58 -8.88
C PRO A 176 -6.45 11.88 -9.90
N ILE A 177 -6.09 11.79 -11.19
CA ILE A 177 -6.82 12.26 -12.38
C ILE A 177 -8.29 11.75 -12.47
N TYR A 178 -8.68 10.69 -11.72
CA TYR A 178 -10.06 10.12 -11.69
C TYR A 178 -10.72 10.08 -10.31
N ALA A 179 -10.07 10.65 -9.29
CA ALA A 179 -10.73 11.14 -8.09
C ALA A 179 -10.29 12.60 -7.82
N PRO A 180 -10.32 13.49 -8.84
CA PRO A 180 -9.96 14.87 -8.64
C PRO A 180 -10.90 15.50 -7.61
N ASP A 181 -10.42 16.53 -6.93
CA ASP A 181 -11.23 17.33 -6.00
C ASP A 181 -11.73 16.54 -4.79
N ARG A 182 -10.87 15.92 -3.98
CA ARG A 182 -11.29 15.36 -2.68
C ARG A 182 -10.34 15.69 -1.57
N TRP A 183 -10.90 16.30 -0.52
CA TRP A 183 -10.30 16.30 0.79
C TRP A 183 -10.36 14.87 1.34
N ASN A 184 -9.24 14.16 1.35
CA ASN A 184 -9.20 12.72 1.62
C ASN A 184 -7.90 12.31 2.31
N TYR A 185 -8.03 11.40 3.28
CA TYR A 185 -6.92 10.89 4.09
C TYR A 185 -5.81 10.22 3.28
N GLU A 186 -6.12 9.58 2.15
CA GLU A 186 -5.13 8.86 1.34
C GLU A 186 -4.08 9.83 0.77
N TYR A 187 -4.54 10.98 0.25
CA TYR A 187 -3.67 12.03 -0.30
C TYR A 187 -2.99 12.80 0.82
N GLY A 188 -3.75 13.12 1.87
CA GLY A 188 -3.18 13.74 3.08
C GLY A 188 -2.05 12.89 3.67
N PHE A 189 -2.20 11.56 3.68
CA PHE A 189 -1.18 10.64 4.20
C PHE A 189 0.11 10.69 3.37
N PHE A 190 0.00 10.65 2.04
CA PHE A 190 1.14 10.77 1.14
C PHE A 190 1.83 12.15 1.23
N LEU A 191 1.05 13.22 1.25
CA LEU A 191 1.57 14.59 1.28
C LEU A 191 2.18 14.94 2.64
N ASN A 192 1.70 14.37 3.76
CA ASN A 192 2.38 14.45 5.05
C ASN A 192 3.79 13.84 4.99
N ALA A 193 3.96 12.66 4.39
CA ALA A 193 5.29 12.06 4.21
C ALA A 193 6.18 12.87 3.26
N THR A 194 5.59 13.41 2.20
CA THR A 194 6.28 14.31 1.25
C THR A 194 6.77 15.58 1.97
N PHE A 195 5.99 16.11 2.91
CA PHE A 195 6.40 17.25 3.74
C PHE A 195 7.62 16.93 4.61
N VAL A 196 7.66 15.72 5.21
CA VAL A 196 8.85 15.26 5.96
C VAL A 196 10.08 15.26 5.04
N ARG A 197 9.95 14.78 3.80
CA ARG A 197 11.06 14.81 2.84
C ARG A 197 11.48 16.24 2.47
N TYR A 198 10.52 17.15 2.29
CA TYR A 198 10.82 18.57 2.11
C TYR A 198 11.60 19.12 3.31
N GLN A 199 11.24 18.77 4.55
CA GLN A 199 11.97 19.26 5.73
C GLN A 199 13.44 18.84 5.73
N GLU A 200 13.75 17.63 5.25
CA GLU A 200 15.11 17.09 5.15
C GLU A 200 15.92 17.71 4.00
N THR A 201 15.28 17.89 2.84
CA THR A 201 15.99 18.26 1.59
C THR A 201 15.90 19.73 1.23
N LYS A 202 14.91 20.44 1.77
CA LYS A 202 14.49 21.79 1.34
C LYS A 202 14.18 21.88 -0.16
N ASN A 203 13.71 20.79 -0.77
CA ASN A 203 13.24 20.80 -2.14
C ASN A 203 11.89 21.54 -2.25
N GLU A 204 11.94 22.82 -2.63
CA GLU A 204 10.76 23.70 -2.71
C GLU A 204 9.66 23.17 -3.65
N ARG A 205 10.00 22.37 -4.68
CA ARG A 205 9.00 21.76 -5.57
C ARG A 205 8.01 20.88 -4.78
N TYR A 206 8.47 20.21 -3.74
CA TYR A 206 7.61 19.39 -2.88
C TYR A 206 6.68 20.25 -2.03
N LEU A 207 7.21 21.33 -1.45
CA LEU A 207 6.40 22.27 -0.68
C LEU A 207 5.34 22.95 -1.55
N ASP A 208 5.73 23.39 -2.75
CA ASP A 208 4.83 24.04 -3.69
C ASP A 208 3.70 23.11 -4.13
N TYR A 209 4.00 21.84 -4.39
CA TYR A 209 2.98 20.84 -4.72
C TYR A 209 1.98 20.65 -3.56
N ILE A 210 2.48 20.53 -2.33
CA ILE A 210 1.65 20.40 -1.12
C ILE A 210 0.76 21.64 -0.92
N LYS A 211 1.34 22.86 -1.03
CA LYS A 211 0.60 24.11 -0.88
C LYS A 211 -0.47 24.26 -1.96
N GLN A 212 -0.15 23.93 -3.20
CA GLN A 212 -1.11 23.95 -4.30
C GLN A 212 -2.28 23.00 -4.02
N TRP A 213 -2.03 21.78 -3.54
CA TRP A 213 -3.09 20.85 -3.15
C TRP A 213 -3.96 21.41 -2.01
N VAL A 214 -3.34 21.90 -0.92
CA VAL A 214 -4.07 22.45 0.24
C VAL A 214 -4.94 23.65 -0.13
N ASN A 215 -4.40 24.59 -0.92
CA ASN A 215 -5.09 25.83 -1.28
C ASN A 215 -6.34 25.61 -2.16
N ARG A 216 -6.60 24.37 -2.62
CA ARG A 216 -7.86 23.99 -3.28
C ARG A 216 -9.02 23.88 -2.31
N PHE A 217 -8.71 23.50 -1.07
CA PHE A 217 -9.69 23.13 -0.06
C PHE A 217 -9.86 24.19 1.00
N ILE A 218 -9.00 25.22 1.03
CA ILE A 218 -9.11 26.33 1.97
C ILE A 218 -9.07 27.66 1.23
N ASP A 219 -9.91 28.61 1.65
CA ASP A 219 -9.84 29.99 1.17
C ASP A 219 -8.75 30.81 1.89
N GLU A 220 -8.62 32.09 1.53
CA GLU A 220 -7.66 33.02 2.14
C GLU A 220 -7.82 33.19 3.66
N ASN A 221 -9.02 32.95 4.19
CA ASN A 221 -9.34 33.03 5.61
C ASN A 221 -9.19 31.67 6.32
N GLY A 222 -8.90 30.60 5.57
CA GLY A 222 -8.77 29.24 6.08
C GLY A 222 -10.11 28.51 6.20
N LYS A 223 -11.18 28.99 5.56
CA LYS A 223 -12.46 28.26 5.54
C LYS A 223 -12.33 27.03 4.65
N LEU A 224 -12.67 25.85 5.18
CA LEU A 224 -12.66 24.62 4.38
C LEU A 224 -13.81 24.63 3.36
N ASP A 225 -13.55 24.10 2.17
CA ASP A 225 -14.56 23.90 1.13
C ASP A 225 -15.67 22.97 1.65
N SER A 226 -16.90 23.47 1.67
CA SER A 226 -18.05 22.76 2.25
C SER A 226 -18.60 21.62 1.38
N ILE A 227 -18.21 21.54 0.10
CA ILE A 227 -18.52 20.39 -0.76
C ILE A 227 -17.58 19.23 -0.38
N GLN A 228 -16.32 19.56 -0.10
CA GLN A 228 -15.26 18.58 0.13
C GLN A 228 -15.13 18.12 1.58
N TYR A 229 -15.37 19.01 2.54
CA TYR A 229 -15.39 18.70 3.96
C TYR A 229 -16.78 18.93 4.54
N ARG A 230 -17.40 17.84 4.99
CA ARG A 230 -18.76 17.84 5.57
C ARG A 230 -18.70 17.41 7.03
N PRO A 231 -18.50 18.36 7.96
CA PRO A 231 -18.28 18.03 9.37
C PRO A 231 -19.47 17.33 10.04
N ASP A 232 -20.68 17.50 9.49
CA ASP A 232 -21.91 16.85 9.94
C ASP A 232 -21.96 15.34 9.62
N GLU A 233 -21.07 14.84 8.76
CA GLU A 233 -20.90 13.39 8.54
C GLU A 233 -19.99 12.73 9.58
N TYR A 234 -19.29 13.53 10.40
CA TYR A 234 -18.42 13.11 11.50
C TYR A 234 -17.44 12.01 11.10
N LYS A 235 -16.75 12.16 9.97
CA LYS A 235 -15.77 11.16 9.52
C LYS A 235 -14.42 11.46 10.13
N LEU A 236 -13.86 10.50 10.87
CA LEU A 236 -12.49 10.60 11.35
C LEU A 236 -11.48 10.65 10.18
N ASP A 237 -11.78 9.96 9.07
CA ASP A 237 -10.97 9.99 7.84
C ASP A 237 -10.69 11.42 7.36
N ASP A 238 -11.64 12.34 7.49
CA ASP A 238 -11.48 13.71 6.99
C ASP A 238 -10.53 14.54 7.90
N ILE A 239 -10.05 13.99 9.01
CA ILE A 239 -9.18 14.71 9.95
C ILE A 239 -7.69 14.56 9.58
N LEU A 240 -7.27 13.41 9.07
CA LEU A 240 -5.85 13.11 8.81
C LEU A 240 -5.12 14.15 7.95
N PRO A 241 -5.71 14.67 6.84
CA PRO A 241 -5.04 15.67 6.02
C PRO A 241 -4.77 16.98 6.77
N GLY A 242 -5.48 17.23 7.89
CA GLY A 242 -5.26 18.36 8.78
C GLY A 242 -3.85 18.47 9.35
N ARG A 243 -3.11 17.36 9.42
CA ARG A 243 -1.70 17.38 9.85
C ARG A 243 -0.79 18.21 8.93
N ILE A 244 -1.14 18.28 7.64
CA ILE A 244 -0.44 19.15 6.67
C ILE A 244 -0.69 20.61 7.02
N LEU A 245 -1.91 20.97 7.41
CA LEU A 245 -2.24 22.34 7.83
C LEU A 245 -1.43 22.77 9.05
N LEU A 246 -1.28 21.88 10.05
CA LEU A 246 -0.43 22.13 11.22
C LEU A 246 1.02 22.36 10.82
N SER A 247 1.54 21.49 9.95
CA SER A 247 2.92 21.55 9.47
C SER A 247 3.19 22.82 8.63
N LEU A 248 2.25 23.23 7.78
CA LEU A 248 2.32 24.48 7.02
C LEU A 248 2.20 25.70 7.92
N TYR A 249 1.31 25.68 8.93
CA TYR A 249 1.23 26.75 9.92
C TYR A 249 2.55 26.90 10.67
N GLU A 250 3.15 25.79 11.12
CA GLU A 250 4.42 25.84 11.84
C GLU A 250 5.53 26.46 11.00
N LEU A 251 5.55 26.16 9.69
CA LEU A 251 6.51 26.67 8.73
C LEU A 251 6.28 28.14 8.36
N THR A 252 5.04 28.54 8.03
CA THR A 252 4.76 29.86 7.42
C THR A 252 4.15 30.87 8.39
N LYS A 253 3.57 30.40 9.51
CA LYS A 253 2.76 31.18 10.46
C LYS A 253 1.54 31.86 9.83
N GLU A 254 1.09 31.42 8.66
CA GLU A 254 -0.13 31.95 8.03
C GLU A 254 -1.39 31.45 8.74
N GLU A 255 -2.19 32.36 9.29
CA GLU A 255 -3.38 32.03 10.10
C GLU A 255 -4.45 31.22 9.34
N LYS A 256 -4.51 31.27 8.00
CA LYS A 256 -5.43 30.44 7.21
C LYS A 256 -5.26 28.94 7.48
N TYR A 257 -4.04 28.47 7.69
CA TYR A 257 -3.78 27.05 7.96
C TYR A 257 -4.28 26.65 9.36
N LYS A 258 -4.05 27.52 10.36
CA LYS A 258 -4.59 27.34 11.71
C LYS A 258 -6.13 27.39 11.72
N ASN A 259 -6.74 28.34 11.03
CA ASN A 259 -8.20 28.47 10.94
C ASN A 259 -8.84 27.22 10.31
N ALA A 260 -8.21 26.64 9.31
CA ALA A 260 -8.63 25.38 8.72
C ALA A 260 -8.48 24.22 9.72
N ALA A 261 -7.34 24.11 10.42
CA ALA A 261 -7.13 23.10 11.46
C ALA A 261 -8.14 23.22 12.62
N ASN A 262 -8.52 24.44 13.00
CA ASN A 262 -9.52 24.70 14.03
C ASN A 262 -10.90 24.10 13.68
N GLN A 263 -11.28 24.09 12.40
CA GLN A 263 -12.54 23.49 11.94
C GLN A 263 -12.53 21.96 12.05
N LEU A 264 -11.38 21.33 11.80
CA LEU A 264 -11.19 19.89 11.98
C LEU A 264 -11.24 19.52 13.48
N LYS A 265 -10.54 20.28 14.32
CA LYS A 265 -10.64 20.14 15.79
C LYS A 265 -12.08 20.29 16.28
N ALA A 266 -12.81 21.29 15.76
CA ALA A 266 -14.19 21.53 16.19
C ALA A 266 -15.10 20.32 15.95
N GLN A 267 -14.91 19.57 14.86
CA GLN A 267 -15.60 18.30 14.63
C GLN A 267 -15.27 17.28 15.74
N LEU A 268 -14.00 17.12 16.11
CA LEU A 268 -13.59 16.16 17.14
C LEU A 268 -14.20 16.45 18.52
N LEU A 269 -14.43 17.72 18.85
CA LEU A 269 -15.08 18.11 20.10
C LEU A 269 -16.55 17.71 20.17
N THR A 270 -17.22 17.58 19.03
CA THR A 270 -18.64 17.18 18.93
C THR A 270 -18.83 15.80 18.29
N GLN A 271 -17.74 15.08 18.06
CA GLN A 271 -17.75 13.74 17.48
C GLN A 271 -18.59 12.81 18.36
N PRO A 272 -19.56 12.06 17.81
CA PRO A 272 -20.34 11.08 18.56
C PRO A 272 -19.43 10.04 19.23
N LYS A 273 -19.81 9.60 20.44
CA LYS A 273 -19.01 8.69 21.27
C LYS A 273 -19.81 7.48 21.73
N THR A 274 -19.12 6.37 22.00
CA THR A 274 -19.64 5.23 22.77
C THR A 274 -19.91 5.63 24.23
N ASN A 275 -20.52 4.76 25.04
CA ASN A 275 -20.79 5.09 26.44
C ASN A 275 -19.52 5.31 27.26
N GLU A 276 -18.41 4.68 26.89
CA GLU A 276 -17.08 4.92 27.48
C GLU A 276 -16.31 6.07 26.84
N GLY A 277 -16.95 6.86 25.97
CA GLY A 277 -16.34 8.05 25.39
C GLY A 277 -15.48 7.79 24.15
N GLY A 278 -15.56 6.62 23.53
CA GLY A 278 -14.80 6.28 22.33
C GLY A 278 -15.42 6.86 21.06
N TYR A 279 -14.65 7.53 20.21
CA TYR A 279 -15.17 8.14 18.99
C TYR A 279 -15.79 7.09 18.06
N TRP A 280 -17.02 7.36 17.62
CA TRP A 280 -17.57 6.64 16.48
C TRP A 280 -16.71 6.95 15.26
N HIS A 281 -16.40 5.92 14.47
CA HIS A 281 -15.53 6.09 13.30
C HIS A 281 -16.16 7.04 12.27
N LYS A 282 -17.48 6.95 12.08
CA LYS A 282 -18.31 7.85 11.26
C LYS A 282 -19.72 7.95 11.83
N LEU A 283 -20.48 9.02 11.55
CA LEU A 283 -21.89 9.11 11.97
C LEU A 283 -22.72 7.92 11.47
N VAL A 284 -22.43 7.45 10.25
CA VAL A 284 -23.10 6.29 9.62
C VAL A 284 -22.72 4.94 10.23
N TYR A 285 -21.72 4.90 11.12
CA TYR A 285 -21.25 3.71 11.83
C TYR A 285 -21.42 3.89 13.35
N PRO A 286 -22.69 3.95 13.83
CA PRO A 286 -22.95 4.24 15.22
C PRO A 286 -22.34 3.18 16.14
N SER A 287 -21.78 3.62 17.26
CA SER A 287 -21.19 2.76 18.31
C SER A 287 -19.94 1.98 17.89
N GLN A 288 -19.36 2.27 16.71
CA GLN A 288 -18.21 1.53 16.18
C GLN A 288 -16.92 2.32 16.30
N MET A 289 -15.90 1.73 16.93
CA MET A 289 -14.52 2.19 16.92
C MET A 289 -13.67 1.29 16.02
N TRP A 290 -12.90 1.88 15.10
CA TRP A 290 -12.01 1.15 14.20
C TRP A 290 -10.57 1.59 14.45
N LEU A 291 -9.61 0.67 14.35
CA LEU A 291 -8.18 0.95 14.57
C LEU A 291 -7.67 2.11 13.72
N ASP A 292 -8.15 2.19 12.48
CA ASP A 292 -7.88 3.23 11.50
C ASP A 292 -8.10 4.62 12.10
N GLY A 293 -9.22 4.80 12.83
CA GLY A 293 -9.64 6.10 13.39
C GLY A 293 -8.62 6.73 14.33
N ILE A 294 -7.80 5.92 14.99
CA ILE A 294 -6.75 6.41 15.91
C ILE A 294 -5.65 7.14 15.14
N TYR A 295 -5.22 6.59 13.99
CA TYR A 295 -4.26 7.29 13.15
C TYR A 295 -4.87 8.54 12.51
N MET A 296 -6.15 8.45 12.10
CA MET A 296 -6.79 9.56 11.40
C MET A 296 -6.99 10.79 12.28
N ALA A 297 -7.43 10.59 13.53
CA ALA A 297 -7.85 11.67 14.41
C ALA A 297 -6.90 11.95 15.56
N ASP A 298 -6.45 10.91 16.29
CA ASP A 298 -5.76 11.14 17.57
C ASP A 298 -4.32 11.61 17.39
N VAL A 299 -3.66 11.19 16.30
CA VAL A 299 -2.33 11.74 15.94
C VAL A 299 -2.44 13.22 15.55
N PHE A 300 -3.51 13.60 14.84
CA PHE A 300 -3.79 15.01 14.56
C PHE A 300 -4.07 15.79 15.84
N SER A 301 -4.89 15.26 16.76
CA SER A 301 -5.20 15.89 18.04
C SER A 301 -3.94 16.14 18.88
N LEU A 302 -3.03 15.16 18.93
CA LEU A 302 -1.76 15.29 19.65
C LEU A 302 -0.83 16.32 19.01
N GLN A 303 -0.70 16.32 17.69
CA GLN A 303 0.07 17.34 16.98
C GLN A 303 -0.53 18.74 17.21
N TYR A 304 -1.85 18.89 17.09
CA TYR A 304 -2.56 20.14 17.35
C TYR A 304 -2.32 20.63 18.78
N ALA A 305 -2.43 19.72 19.76
CA ALA A 305 -2.21 20.01 21.16
C ALA A 305 -0.81 20.55 21.42
N GLN A 306 0.22 19.96 20.80
CA GLN A 306 1.59 20.42 20.90
C GLN A 306 1.77 21.81 20.26
N THR A 307 1.23 22.02 19.05
CA THR A 307 1.37 23.28 18.30
C THR A 307 0.69 24.46 19.02
N PHE A 308 -0.46 24.23 19.66
CA PHE A 308 -1.30 25.29 20.24
C PHE A 308 -1.44 25.25 21.77
N ASN A 309 -0.72 24.36 22.45
CA ASN A 309 -0.75 24.16 23.90
C ASN A 309 -2.17 23.85 24.44
N GLU A 310 -2.82 22.83 23.87
CA GLU A 310 -4.16 22.36 24.29
C GLU A 310 -4.10 20.98 24.98
N PRO A 311 -3.72 20.90 26.27
CA PRO A 311 -3.48 19.61 26.95
C PRO A 311 -4.72 18.71 27.04
N ALA A 312 -5.94 19.26 27.01
CA ALA A 312 -7.16 18.45 27.02
C ALA A 312 -7.27 17.51 25.79
N LEU A 313 -6.71 17.91 24.64
CA LEU A 313 -6.65 17.06 23.46
C LEU A 313 -5.64 15.91 23.63
N VAL A 314 -4.61 16.08 24.45
CA VAL A 314 -3.67 15.00 24.80
C VAL A 314 -4.38 13.92 25.61
N GLU A 315 -5.12 14.33 26.64
CA GLU A 315 -5.90 13.40 27.48
C GLU A 315 -6.93 12.62 26.66
N GLU A 316 -7.67 13.32 25.77
CA GLU A 316 -8.65 12.70 24.90
C GLU A 316 -8.00 11.68 23.96
N ALA A 317 -6.91 12.04 23.27
CA ALA A 317 -6.21 11.12 22.38
C ALA A 317 -5.67 9.88 23.11
N ILE A 318 -5.11 10.05 24.32
CA ILE A 318 -4.64 8.93 25.14
C ILE A 318 -5.80 8.02 25.55
N HIS A 319 -6.96 8.59 25.88
CA HIS A 319 -8.18 7.85 26.16
C HIS A 319 -8.62 7.00 24.95
N GLN A 320 -8.69 7.59 23.75
CA GLN A 320 -9.06 6.87 22.53
C GLN A 320 -8.11 5.69 22.24
N ILE A 321 -6.79 5.93 22.32
CA ILE A 321 -5.75 4.92 22.11
C ILE A 321 -5.93 3.74 23.07
N LYS A 322 -6.11 4.01 24.37
CA LYS A 322 -6.25 2.97 25.40
C LYS A 322 -7.58 2.22 25.28
N LEU A 323 -8.67 2.94 24.99
CA LEU A 323 -10.01 2.37 24.94
C LEU A 323 -10.15 1.37 23.81
N ILE A 324 -9.69 1.71 22.60
CA ILE A 324 -9.79 0.76 21.49
C ILE A 324 -8.93 -0.48 21.73
N SER A 325 -7.75 -0.33 22.37
CA SER A 325 -6.91 -1.48 22.72
C SER A 325 -7.57 -2.40 23.73
N LYS A 326 -8.20 -1.84 24.78
CA LYS A 326 -8.95 -2.61 25.77
C LYS A 326 -9.96 -3.57 25.12
N TYR A 327 -10.59 -3.16 24.03
CA TYR A 327 -11.65 -3.93 23.37
C TYR A 327 -11.19 -4.81 22.21
N THR A 328 -10.16 -4.41 21.47
CA THR A 328 -9.77 -5.08 20.22
C THR A 328 -8.58 -6.01 20.37
N THR A 329 -7.78 -5.92 21.44
CA THR A 329 -6.63 -6.80 21.66
C THR A 329 -7.09 -8.22 21.98
N ASP A 330 -6.68 -9.18 21.16
CA ASP A 330 -6.87 -10.61 21.44
C ASP A 330 -5.80 -11.10 22.41
N SER A 331 -6.23 -11.70 23.53
CA SER A 331 -5.33 -12.17 24.58
C SER A 331 -4.49 -13.41 24.18
N THR A 332 -4.85 -14.10 23.09
CA THR A 332 -4.18 -15.33 22.66
C THR A 332 -3.01 -15.03 21.73
N THR A 333 -3.27 -14.19 20.72
CA THR A 333 -2.31 -13.83 19.67
C THR A 333 -1.55 -12.55 19.99
N GLY A 334 -2.13 -11.67 20.81
CA GLY A 334 -1.66 -10.31 21.04
C GLY A 334 -1.87 -9.37 19.85
N LEU A 335 -2.54 -9.82 18.79
CA LEU A 335 -2.98 -8.99 17.67
C LEU A 335 -4.28 -8.24 18.02
N MET A 336 -4.68 -7.31 17.17
CA MET A 336 -5.86 -6.48 17.38
C MET A 336 -6.88 -6.66 16.26
N TYR A 337 -8.12 -6.93 16.61
CA TYR A 337 -9.24 -6.97 15.67
C TYR A 337 -9.43 -5.60 15.02
N HIS A 338 -9.82 -5.55 13.73
CA HIS A 338 -9.98 -4.30 12.97
C HIS A 338 -10.89 -3.28 13.69
N GLY A 339 -11.99 -3.72 14.29
CA GLY A 339 -12.87 -2.82 15.01
C GLY A 339 -13.70 -3.47 16.10
N TRP A 340 -14.37 -2.62 16.86
CA TRP A 340 -15.26 -2.97 17.95
C TRP A 340 -16.57 -2.18 17.80
N ASP A 341 -17.70 -2.86 17.98
CA ASP A 341 -19.04 -2.27 18.04
C ASP A 341 -19.63 -2.49 19.42
N GLU A 342 -19.81 -1.40 20.19
CA GLU A 342 -20.42 -1.42 21.52
C GLU A 342 -21.86 -1.96 21.49
N SER A 343 -22.59 -1.69 20.40
CA SER A 343 -23.96 -2.16 20.20
C SER A 343 -24.05 -3.63 19.76
N LYS A 344 -22.91 -4.22 19.36
CA LYS A 344 -22.77 -5.60 18.91
C LYS A 344 -23.72 -5.92 17.75
N ASN A 345 -23.60 -5.18 16.64
CA ASN A 345 -24.39 -5.45 15.45
C ASN A 345 -24.30 -6.92 15.02
N LYS A 346 -25.40 -7.46 14.50
CA LYS A 346 -25.51 -8.90 14.17
C LYS A 346 -24.84 -9.31 12.85
N VAL A 347 -24.06 -8.43 12.22
CA VAL A 347 -23.45 -8.70 10.91
C VAL A 347 -22.02 -9.20 11.04
N TRP A 348 -21.19 -8.48 11.79
CA TRP A 348 -19.77 -8.83 11.96
C TRP A 348 -19.31 -8.86 13.40
N ALA A 349 -20.03 -8.20 14.33
CA ALA A 349 -19.57 -8.06 15.69
C ALA A 349 -19.80 -9.35 16.47
N ASP A 350 -18.76 -9.80 17.19
CA ASP A 350 -18.88 -10.91 18.13
C ASP A 350 -19.99 -10.62 19.17
N SER A 351 -20.85 -11.60 19.43
CA SER A 351 -22.04 -11.41 20.26
C SER A 351 -21.73 -11.14 21.74
N VAL A 352 -20.52 -11.46 22.19
CA VAL A 352 -20.07 -11.24 23.56
C VAL A 352 -19.11 -10.04 23.64
N LYS A 353 -18.09 -10.01 22.80
CA LYS A 353 -17.01 -9.02 22.81
C LYS A 353 -17.29 -7.77 21.99
N GLY A 354 -18.12 -7.87 20.95
CA GLY A 354 -18.38 -6.80 19.98
C GLY A 354 -17.28 -6.59 18.94
N THR A 355 -16.24 -7.42 18.93
CA THR A 355 -15.10 -7.28 18.01
C THR A 355 -15.41 -7.81 16.61
N SER A 356 -14.76 -7.27 15.59
CA SER A 356 -14.71 -7.88 14.25
C SER A 356 -13.98 -9.23 14.29
N PRO A 357 -14.18 -10.12 13.33
CA PRO A 357 -13.67 -11.49 13.44
C PRO A 357 -12.20 -11.65 13.01
N GLU A 358 -11.59 -10.67 12.33
CA GLU A 358 -10.29 -10.82 11.69
C GLU A 358 -9.26 -9.76 12.13
N PHE A 359 -7.98 -10.14 12.10
CA PHE A 359 -6.83 -9.26 12.26
C PHE A 359 -6.37 -8.73 10.89
N TRP A 360 -7.07 -7.69 10.40
CA TRP A 360 -6.73 -7.09 9.12
C TRP A 360 -5.43 -6.28 9.22
N GLY A 361 -4.45 -6.62 8.38
CA GLY A 361 -3.08 -6.11 8.46
C GLY A 361 -3.02 -4.58 8.47
N ARG A 362 -3.70 -3.89 7.55
CA ARG A 362 -3.60 -2.42 7.47
C ARG A 362 -4.24 -1.72 8.67
N ALA A 363 -5.34 -2.23 9.22
CA ALA A 363 -5.92 -1.66 10.45
C ALA A 363 -4.94 -1.72 11.62
N VAL A 364 -4.25 -2.86 11.79
CA VAL A 364 -3.18 -2.99 12.80
C VAL A 364 -1.98 -2.08 12.46
N GLY A 365 -1.65 -1.94 11.17
CA GLY A 365 -0.63 -1.02 10.67
C GLY A 365 -0.89 0.43 11.07
N TRP A 366 -2.13 0.92 10.85
CA TRP A 366 -2.54 2.25 11.28
C TRP A 366 -2.36 2.46 12.77
N TYR A 367 -2.79 1.49 13.58
CA TYR A 367 -2.66 1.60 15.02
C TYR A 367 -1.20 1.61 15.48
N MET A 368 -0.33 0.79 14.86
CA MET A 368 1.11 0.81 15.14
C MET A 368 1.77 2.14 14.77
N MET A 369 1.43 2.70 13.61
CA MET A 369 1.87 4.04 13.22
C MET A 369 1.40 5.09 14.23
N ALA A 370 0.13 5.02 14.63
CA ALA A 370 -0.44 5.96 15.59
C ALA A 370 0.27 5.90 16.94
N LEU A 371 0.54 4.71 17.46
CA LEU A 371 1.26 4.53 18.72
C LEU A 371 2.67 5.14 18.67
N VAL A 372 3.47 4.79 17.65
CA VAL A 372 4.87 5.23 17.59
C VAL A 372 4.99 6.75 17.36
N GLU A 373 4.05 7.35 16.62
CA GLU A 373 4.02 8.80 16.41
C GLU A 373 3.48 9.55 17.64
N SER A 374 2.44 9.02 18.29
CA SER A 374 1.85 9.63 19.48
C SER A 374 2.87 9.81 20.61
N ILE A 375 3.80 8.86 20.76
CA ILE A 375 4.85 8.89 21.80
C ILE A 375 5.80 10.10 21.65
N GLU A 376 5.94 10.67 20.45
CA GLU A 376 6.74 11.88 20.20
C GLU A 376 5.99 13.18 20.59
N TYR A 377 4.65 13.17 20.55
CA TYR A 377 3.82 14.32 20.89
C TYR A 377 3.40 14.36 22.37
N ILE A 378 3.34 13.21 23.04
CA ILE A 378 2.96 13.12 24.46
C ILE A 378 4.11 13.63 25.34
N PRO A 379 3.84 14.51 26.33
CA PRO A 379 4.85 15.00 27.28
C PRO A 379 5.63 13.86 27.95
N VAL A 380 6.94 14.04 28.10
CA VAL A 380 7.86 12.98 28.58
C VAL A 380 7.49 12.47 29.98
N ASP A 381 6.94 13.35 30.82
CA ASP A 381 6.51 13.12 32.19
C ASP A 381 5.03 12.73 32.33
N HIS A 382 4.29 12.64 31.22
CA HIS A 382 2.89 12.24 31.23
C HIS A 382 2.72 10.83 31.84
N PRO A 383 1.81 10.63 32.81
CA PRO A 383 1.69 9.37 33.56
C PRO A 383 1.41 8.15 32.67
N ASP A 384 0.59 8.34 31.62
CA ASP A 384 0.22 7.27 30.71
C ASP A 384 1.27 6.96 29.61
N ARG A 385 2.34 7.76 29.47
CA ARG A 385 3.32 7.57 28.39
C ARG A 385 3.98 6.19 28.44
N LYS A 386 4.27 5.68 29.65
CA LYS A 386 4.84 4.34 29.84
C LYS A 386 3.88 3.23 29.42
N ALA A 387 2.58 3.40 29.65
CA ALA A 387 1.57 2.43 29.25
C ALA A 387 1.46 2.34 27.72
N LEU A 388 1.50 3.48 27.03
CA LEU A 388 1.48 3.53 25.56
C LEU A 388 2.76 2.93 24.95
N ILE A 389 3.94 3.19 25.53
CA ILE A 389 5.19 2.54 25.11
C ILE A 389 5.07 1.02 25.26
N LYS A 390 4.56 0.54 26.40
CA LYS A 390 4.38 -0.90 26.64
C LYS A 390 3.41 -1.51 25.62
N LEU A 391 2.32 -0.83 25.33
CA LEU A 391 1.33 -1.26 24.33
C LEU A 391 1.97 -1.38 22.94
N PHE A 392 2.78 -0.39 22.54
CA PHE A 392 3.54 -0.44 21.29
C PHE A 392 4.54 -1.60 21.24
N GLN A 393 5.27 -1.84 22.33
CA GLN A 393 6.23 -2.95 22.42
C GLN A 393 5.53 -4.32 22.33
N ASP A 394 4.40 -4.49 23.02
CA ASP A 394 3.63 -5.73 23.02
C ASP A 394 3.05 -6.02 21.64
N LEU A 395 2.40 -5.03 21.02
CA LEU A 395 1.87 -5.19 19.67
C LEU A 395 3.00 -5.45 18.66
N SER A 396 4.15 -4.79 18.81
CA SER A 396 5.31 -5.02 17.95
C SER A 396 5.81 -6.46 18.05
N ALA A 397 5.88 -7.02 19.27
CA ALA A 397 6.24 -8.43 19.47
C ALA A 397 5.25 -9.38 18.79
N SER A 398 3.95 -9.12 18.92
CA SER A 398 2.90 -9.89 18.26
C SER A 398 3.01 -9.82 16.73
N VAL A 399 3.13 -8.63 16.15
CA VAL A 399 3.23 -8.44 14.70
C VAL A 399 4.49 -9.11 14.14
N LYS A 400 5.65 -8.97 14.80
CA LYS A 400 6.90 -9.60 14.38
C LYS A 400 6.79 -11.14 14.33
N LYS A 401 6.04 -11.76 15.24
CA LYS A 401 5.78 -13.21 15.25
C LYS A 401 5.08 -13.69 13.97
N TYR A 402 4.27 -12.84 13.35
CA TYR A 402 3.52 -13.14 12.13
C TYR A 402 4.20 -12.62 10.85
N GLN A 403 5.46 -12.17 10.93
CA GLN A 403 6.26 -11.89 9.74
C GLN A 403 6.54 -13.21 9.01
N ASP A 404 6.19 -13.27 7.72
CA ASP A 404 6.40 -14.47 6.93
C ASP A 404 7.89 -14.77 6.76
N THR A 405 8.28 -16.03 6.93
CA THR A 405 9.69 -16.41 6.90
C THR A 405 10.28 -16.47 5.49
N SER A 406 9.45 -16.61 4.45
CA SER A 406 9.87 -16.76 3.06
C SER A 406 10.06 -15.42 2.37
N ASN A 407 9.08 -14.51 2.51
CA ASN A 407 9.08 -13.20 1.87
C ASN A 407 9.37 -12.06 2.83
N ARG A 408 9.42 -12.28 4.16
CA ARG A 408 9.71 -11.24 5.17
C ARG A 408 8.65 -10.14 5.27
N LEU A 409 7.44 -10.40 4.80
CA LEU A 409 6.32 -9.46 4.79
C LEU A 409 5.14 -10.02 5.57
N TRP A 410 4.02 -9.31 5.54
CA TRP A 410 2.80 -9.68 6.26
C TRP A 410 1.64 -9.90 5.30
N TYR A 411 0.77 -10.81 5.70
CA TYR A 411 -0.45 -11.15 4.98
C TYR A 411 -1.58 -10.15 5.27
N GLN A 412 -2.50 -10.04 4.31
CA GLN A 412 -3.74 -9.27 4.42
C GLN A 412 -4.51 -9.60 5.71
N VAL A 413 -4.63 -10.89 6.04
CA VAL A 413 -5.08 -11.36 7.36
C VAL A 413 -3.90 -11.98 8.09
N LEU A 414 -3.44 -11.32 9.16
CA LEU A 414 -2.10 -11.51 9.73
C LEU A 414 -1.82 -12.94 10.21
N ASP A 415 -2.78 -13.55 10.90
CA ASP A 415 -2.61 -14.86 11.55
C ASP A 415 -2.92 -16.05 10.64
N LYS A 416 -3.31 -15.79 9.38
CA LYS A 416 -3.80 -16.80 8.44
C LYS A 416 -2.94 -16.92 7.19
N GLY A 417 -1.63 -16.69 7.29
CA GLY A 417 -0.71 -16.75 6.14
C GLY A 417 -0.71 -18.09 5.39
N ASN A 418 -0.99 -19.20 6.10
CA ASN A 418 -1.10 -20.53 5.50
C ASN A 418 -2.49 -20.86 4.94
N ARG A 419 -3.48 -19.96 5.07
CA ARG A 419 -4.82 -20.19 4.55
C ARG A 419 -4.89 -19.82 3.08
N GLU A 420 -5.38 -20.74 2.26
CA GLU A 420 -5.58 -20.54 0.83
C GLU A 420 -6.37 -19.26 0.54
N GLY A 421 -5.95 -18.52 -0.49
CA GLY A 421 -6.55 -17.25 -0.89
C GLY A 421 -6.01 -16.03 -0.13
N ASN A 422 -5.33 -16.20 1.00
CA ASN A 422 -4.63 -15.08 1.63
C ASN A 422 -3.42 -14.66 0.79
N TRP A 423 -2.99 -13.40 0.95
CA TRP A 423 -1.94 -12.83 0.12
C TRP A 423 -1.15 -11.76 0.89
N ILE A 424 0.12 -11.59 0.51
CA ILE A 424 1.00 -10.57 1.07
C ILE A 424 0.53 -9.18 0.65
N GLU A 425 0.31 -8.32 1.63
CA GLU A 425 -0.26 -7.00 1.44
C GLU A 425 0.78 -5.92 1.75
N THR A 426 0.98 -4.99 0.81
CA THR A 426 2.14 -4.10 0.83
C THR A 426 1.99 -2.91 1.75
N SER A 427 0.77 -2.39 1.96
CA SER A 427 0.58 -1.23 2.85
C SER A 427 0.85 -1.58 4.31
N CYS A 428 0.27 -2.65 4.85
CA CYS A 428 0.52 -3.07 6.23
C CYS A 428 1.99 -3.44 6.45
N SER A 429 2.60 -4.14 5.50
CA SER A 429 4.01 -4.49 5.56
C SER A 429 4.91 -3.25 5.63
N ALA A 430 4.60 -2.22 4.85
CA ALA A 430 5.31 -0.95 4.90
C ALA A 430 5.05 -0.17 6.21
N MET A 431 3.81 -0.19 6.72
CA MET A 431 3.46 0.44 8.00
C MET A 431 4.20 -0.21 9.18
N PHE A 432 4.28 -1.55 9.22
CA PHE A 432 5.04 -2.27 10.23
C PHE A 432 6.54 -2.02 10.11
N THR A 433 7.05 -1.97 8.88
CA THR A 433 8.45 -1.60 8.58
C THR A 433 8.77 -0.21 9.16
N TYR A 434 7.95 0.79 8.86
CA TYR A 434 8.10 2.14 9.41
C TYR A 434 8.05 2.13 10.94
N ALA A 435 7.04 1.49 11.53
CA ALA A 435 6.85 1.47 12.98
C ALA A 435 8.03 0.79 13.70
N PHE A 436 8.56 -0.32 13.16
CA PHE A 436 9.73 -1.00 13.70
C PHE A 436 11.01 -0.17 13.58
N ALA A 437 11.26 0.43 12.41
CA ALA A 437 12.42 1.29 12.19
C ALA A 437 12.39 2.51 13.13
N LYS A 438 11.23 3.18 13.21
CA LYS A 438 11.02 4.33 14.08
C LYS A 438 11.10 3.98 15.56
N GLY A 439 10.46 2.88 15.96
CA GLY A 439 10.54 2.36 17.32
C GLY A 439 11.98 2.06 17.73
N ASN A 440 12.80 1.55 16.82
CA ASN A 440 14.23 1.36 17.09
C ASN A 440 15.00 2.69 17.20
N ARG A 441 14.81 3.64 16.26
CA ARG A 441 15.44 4.98 16.33
C ARG A 441 15.11 5.69 17.64
N LEU A 442 13.88 5.56 18.13
CA LEU A 442 13.43 6.16 19.38
C LEU A 442 13.87 5.39 20.65
N GLY A 443 14.60 4.28 20.51
CA GLY A 443 15.04 3.44 21.63
C GLY A 443 13.93 2.64 22.30
N LEU A 444 12.77 2.50 21.64
CA LEU A 444 11.60 1.76 22.15
C LEU A 444 11.68 0.27 21.81
N LEU A 445 12.38 -0.09 20.74
CA LEU A 445 12.56 -1.45 20.24
C LEU A 445 14.05 -1.76 20.03
N ASP A 446 14.44 -3.02 20.23
CA ASP A 446 15.82 -3.46 20.02
C ASP A 446 16.21 -3.62 18.54
N ALA A 447 17.48 -3.92 18.29
CA ALA A 447 18.04 -4.07 16.94
C ALA A 447 17.41 -5.21 16.12
N ALA A 448 16.77 -6.19 16.76
CA ALA A 448 16.11 -7.29 16.04
C ALA A 448 14.82 -6.82 15.34
N TYR A 449 14.21 -5.71 15.77
CA TYR A 449 13.10 -5.08 15.07
C TYR A 449 13.58 -4.26 13.87
N LEU A 450 14.70 -3.54 14.01
CA LEU A 450 15.32 -2.87 12.88
C LEU A 450 15.71 -3.86 11.78
N LYS A 451 16.31 -5.01 12.14
CA LYS A 451 16.63 -6.06 11.18
C LYS A 451 15.37 -6.57 10.46
N ALA A 452 14.29 -6.83 11.20
CA ALA A 452 13.02 -7.25 10.62
C ALA A 452 12.44 -6.20 9.64
N ALA A 453 12.56 -4.91 9.98
CA ALA A 453 12.17 -3.81 9.11
C ALA A 453 13.03 -3.75 7.84
N GLN A 454 14.35 -3.88 7.94
CA GLN A 454 15.24 -3.88 6.78
C GLN A 454 14.98 -5.05 5.84
N GLU A 455 14.76 -6.26 6.38
CA GLU A 455 14.39 -7.44 5.59
C GLU A 455 13.05 -7.23 4.87
N ALA A 456 12.03 -6.72 5.57
CA ALA A 456 10.74 -6.40 4.98
C ALA A 456 10.85 -5.32 3.90
N TYR A 457 11.59 -4.25 4.16
CA TYR A 457 11.80 -3.17 3.20
C TYR A 457 12.48 -3.67 1.92
N GLN A 458 13.53 -4.50 2.06
CA GLN A 458 14.20 -5.11 0.92
C GLN A 458 13.24 -5.96 0.09
N SER A 459 12.37 -6.77 0.72
CA SER A 459 11.36 -7.55 0.01
C SER A 459 10.29 -6.68 -0.65
N LEU A 460 9.82 -5.61 0.00
CA LEU A 460 8.88 -4.65 -0.62
C LEU A 460 9.46 -4.07 -1.91
N ILE A 461 10.69 -3.56 -1.83
CA ILE A 461 11.37 -2.94 -2.97
C ILE A 461 11.70 -3.98 -4.05
N LYS A 462 12.18 -5.16 -3.69
CA LYS A 462 12.60 -6.16 -4.66
C LYS A 462 11.44 -6.86 -5.36
N ASP A 463 10.39 -7.21 -4.62
CA ASP A 463 9.37 -8.15 -5.07
C ASP A 463 8.05 -7.47 -5.46
N TYR A 464 7.82 -6.22 -5.03
CA TYR A 464 6.55 -5.51 -5.25
C TYR A 464 6.67 -4.13 -5.88
N VAL A 465 7.89 -3.60 -6.01
CA VAL A 465 8.14 -2.40 -6.82
C VAL A 465 8.49 -2.80 -8.25
N VAL A 466 7.79 -2.18 -9.19
CA VAL A 466 7.99 -2.33 -10.63
C VAL A 466 8.11 -0.95 -11.28
N PHE A 467 8.68 -0.91 -12.48
CA PHE A 467 8.95 0.35 -13.19
C PHE A 467 8.43 0.32 -14.62
N ASP A 468 8.00 1.44 -15.18
CA ASP A 468 7.80 1.54 -16.63
C ASP A 468 9.10 1.89 -17.38
N ASP A 469 8.99 2.07 -18.71
CA ASP A 469 10.12 2.42 -19.57
C ASP A 469 10.63 3.85 -19.32
N GLU A 470 9.77 4.74 -18.84
CA GLU A 470 10.08 6.10 -18.38
C GLU A 470 10.70 6.13 -16.98
N GLY A 471 10.74 4.98 -16.30
CA GLY A 471 11.27 4.81 -14.97
C GLY A 471 10.33 5.24 -13.85
N ILE A 472 9.05 5.45 -14.10
CA ILE A 472 8.06 5.69 -13.05
C ILE A 472 7.94 4.45 -12.19
N LEU A 473 8.05 4.63 -10.87
CA LEU A 473 7.84 3.60 -9.87
C LEU A 473 6.36 3.31 -9.67
N TYR A 474 6.01 2.03 -9.58
CA TYR A 474 4.71 1.54 -9.15
C TYR A 474 4.86 0.54 -8.01
N LEU A 475 4.00 0.66 -6.99
CA LEU A 475 3.89 -0.33 -5.91
C LEU A 475 2.70 -1.26 -6.17
N ASN A 476 2.95 -2.56 -6.30
CA ASN A 476 1.89 -3.55 -6.47
C ASN A 476 1.32 -4.02 -5.11
N ARG A 477 0.21 -4.75 -5.15
CA ARG A 477 -0.36 -5.47 -4.00
C ARG A 477 -0.76 -4.65 -2.78
N THR A 478 -1.33 -3.47 -3.01
CA THR A 478 -1.97 -2.71 -1.94
C THR A 478 -3.47 -2.98 -1.90
N VAL A 479 -4.04 -3.35 -0.77
CA VAL A 479 -5.52 -3.50 -0.70
C VAL A 479 -6.21 -2.14 -0.85
N LYS A 480 -7.24 -2.06 -1.67
CA LYS A 480 -8.10 -0.87 -1.82
C LYS A 480 -8.73 -0.43 -0.52
N ILE A 481 -9.49 -1.32 0.11
CA ILE A 481 -10.31 -1.01 1.27
C ILE A 481 -10.55 -2.28 2.07
N GLY A 482 -10.52 -2.16 3.40
CA GLY A 482 -11.21 -3.04 4.32
C GLY A 482 -12.24 -2.19 5.06
N THR A 483 -13.48 -2.65 5.16
CA THR A 483 -14.54 -1.92 5.88
C THR A 483 -15.33 -2.86 6.76
N LEU A 484 -15.86 -2.33 7.87
CA LEU A 484 -16.85 -3.00 8.72
C LEU A 484 -18.25 -2.41 8.50
N ASN A 485 -18.52 -1.82 7.33
CA ASN A 485 -19.86 -1.37 6.98
C ASN A 485 -20.83 -2.57 6.86
N PRO A 486 -21.86 -2.69 7.73
CA PRO A 486 -22.76 -3.84 7.74
C PRO A 486 -23.55 -4.05 6.44
N LYS A 487 -23.67 -3.02 5.58
CA LYS A 487 -24.35 -3.13 4.28
C LYS A 487 -23.53 -3.86 3.21
N GLY A 488 -22.21 -3.92 3.35
CA GLY A 488 -21.31 -4.40 2.29
C GLY A 488 -20.17 -5.28 2.78
N SER A 489 -20.09 -5.55 4.09
CA SER A 489 -19.00 -6.32 4.68
C SER A 489 -19.48 -7.10 5.91
N LYS A 490 -19.12 -8.38 5.94
CA LYS A 490 -19.18 -9.23 7.14
C LYS A 490 -17.91 -9.15 7.97
N GLY A 491 -16.90 -8.41 7.50
CA GLY A 491 -15.59 -8.32 8.14
C GLY A 491 -14.91 -9.68 8.32
N ASP A 492 -15.30 -10.72 7.59
CA ASP A 492 -14.75 -12.07 7.67
C ASP A 492 -13.56 -12.24 6.71
N PHE A 493 -12.87 -13.36 6.83
CA PHE A 493 -11.73 -13.68 5.98
C PHE A 493 -12.04 -13.53 4.49
N ASP A 494 -13.15 -14.11 4.02
CA ASP A 494 -13.55 -14.11 2.61
C ASP A 494 -13.79 -12.69 2.09
N TYR A 495 -14.39 -11.83 2.93
CA TYR A 495 -14.47 -10.40 2.65
C TYR A 495 -13.06 -9.80 2.45
N TYR A 496 -12.14 -9.92 3.42
CA TYR A 496 -10.83 -9.27 3.32
C TYR A 496 -9.95 -9.78 2.19
N ILE A 497 -10.02 -11.06 1.84
CA ILE A 497 -9.19 -11.59 0.74
C ILE A 497 -9.78 -11.27 -0.64
N SER A 498 -11.08 -10.98 -0.73
CA SER A 498 -11.75 -10.62 -1.99
C SER A 498 -11.71 -9.14 -2.33
N THR A 499 -11.23 -8.29 -1.42
CA THR A 499 -11.06 -6.86 -1.66
C THR A 499 -10.08 -6.61 -2.81
N GLU A 500 -10.41 -5.64 -3.67
CA GLU A 500 -9.58 -5.25 -4.81
C GLU A 500 -8.13 -4.97 -4.38
N CYS A 501 -7.20 -5.67 -5.01
CA CYS A 501 -5.77 -5.44 -4.93
C CYS A 501 -5.40 -4.36 -5.96
N ARG A 502 -4.69 -3.32 -5.56
CA ARG A 502 -4.38 -2.18 -6.40
C ARG A 502 -2.88 -2.02 -6.58
N ILE A 503 -2.54 -1.62 -7.78
CA ILE A 503 -1.25 -1.02 -8.08
C ILE A 503 -1.33 0.48 -7.79
N ASN A 504 -0.28 1.03 -7.18
CA ASN A 504 -0.11 2.45 -6.92
C ASN A 504 -1.20 3.09 -6.05
N ASP A 505 -1.84 2.34 -5.16
CA ASP A 505 -2.77 2.92 -4.19
C ASP A 505 -1.99 3.72 -3.14
N TYR A 506 -2.44 4.95 -2.88
CA TYR A 506 -1.76 5.91 -2.01
C TYR A 506 -1.53 5.42 -0.58
N LYS A 507 -2.39 4.53 -0.07
CA LYS A 507 -2.20 3.97 1.28
C LYS A 507 -0.94 3.13 1.37
N GLY A 508 -0.62 2.41 0.29
CA GLY A 508 0.62 1.63 0.17
C GLY A 508 1.81 2.52 -0.15
N LEU A 509 1.68 3.40 -1.15
CA LEU A 509 2.76 4.31 -1.56
C LEU A 509 3.23 5.20 -0.42
N ALA A 510 2.30 5.82 0.31
CA ALA A 510 2.62 6.68 1.43
C ALA A 510 3.27 5.88 2.58
N ALA A 511 2.76 4.68 2.89
CA ALA A 511 3.38 3.82 3.89
C ALA A 511 4.82 3.41 3.50
N LEU A 512 5.06 3.09 2.22
CA LEU A 512 6.39 2.80 1.70
C LEU A 512 7.30 4.04 1.76
N LEU A 513 6.75 5.24 1.50
CA LEU A 513 7.47 6.50 1.63
C LEU A 513 7.88 6.75 3.09
N TYR A 514 6.97 6.60 4.05
CA TYR A 514 7.30 6.68 5.48
C TYR A 514 8.40 5.69 5.88
N ALA A 515 8.30 4.43 5.45
CA ALA A 515 9.32 3.42 5.70
C ALA A 515 10.68 3.80 5.10
N SER A 516 10.69 4.32 3.87
CA SER A 516 11.92 4.76 3.18
C SER A 516 12.59 5.92 3.92
N LEU A 517 11.81 6.96 4.27
CA LEU A 517 12.29 8.13 5.01
C LEU A 517 12.91 7.73 6.35
N GLU A 518 12.27 6.81 7.06
CA GLU A 518 12.75 6.39 8.36
C GLU A 518 14.03 5.55 8.26
N LEU A 519 14.12 4.63 7.29
CA LEU A 519 15.31 3.81 7.09
C LEU A 519 16.50 4.60 6.55
N ASP A 520 16.28 5.69 5.79
CA ASP A 520 17.35 6.59 5.36
C ASP A 520 18.00 7.33 6.56
N LYS A 521 17.22 7.64 7.61
CA LYS A 521 17.77 8.18 8.87
C LYS A 521 18.56 7.16 9.67
N VAL A 522 18.26 5.87 9.54
CA VAL A 522 19.00 4.81 10.25
C VAL A 522 20.36 4.57 9.60
N LYS A 523 20.48 4.69 8.27
CA LYS A 523 21.78 4.55 7.57
C LYS A 523 22.80 5.63 7.93
N THR A 524 22.34 6.78 8.44
CA THR A 524 23.16 7.96 8.74
C THR A 524 23.59 8.05 10.21
N ASN A 525 23.06 7.18 11.08
CA ASN A 525 23.48 7.01 12.48
C ASN A 525 24.34 5.76 12.62
#